data_AF-A0A3S9A8A5-F1
#
_entry.id   AF-A0A3S9A8A5-F1
#
_cell.length_a   1.000
_cell.length_b   1.000
_cell.length_c   1.000
_cell.angle_alpha   90.00
_cell.angle_beta   90.00
_cell.angle_gamma   90.00
#
_symmetry.space_group_name_H-M   'P 1'
#
loop_
_entity.id
_entity.type
_entity.pdbx_description
1 polymer ?
#
loop_
_entity_poly.entity_id
_entity_poly.type
_entity_poly.pdbx_seq_one_letter_code
_entity_poly.pdbx_strand_id
1 'polypeptide(L)' 'MNNCENYRFIETHRPFRDLTFKFFSNGSLTIIDNSSEAVISPRELKGASYDFYVRRRLAYIKQDLTAKLNKYA' A
#
# COMPACT_ATOMS: atom_id res chain seq x y z
N MET A 1 -2.58 -6.32 18.59
CA MET A 1 -3.46 -6.03 17.43
C MET A 1 -2.68 -5.14 16.48
N ASN A 2 -2.25 -5.64 15.33
CA ASN A 2 -1.53 -4.82 14.36
C ASN A 2 -2.56 -3.95 13.64
N ASN A 3 -2.63 -2.66 13.98
CA ASN A 3 -3.39 -1.70 13.19
C ASN A 3 -2.87 -1.74 11.75
N CYS A 4 -3.75 -2.10 10.83
CA CYS A 4 -3.47 -2.09 9.40
C CYS A 4 -4.54 -1.24 8.69
N GLU A 5 -4.08 -0.35 7.80
CA GLU A 5 -4.98 0.40 6.94
C GLU A 5 -5.15 -0.35 5.62
N ASN A 6 -6.41 -0.56 5.23
CA ASN A 6 -6.76 -1.29 4.03
C ASN A 6 -7.30 -0.32 2.98
N TYR A 7 -6.75 -0.39 1.77
CA TYR A 7 -7.20 0.41 0.63
C TYR A 7 -7.53 -0.50 -0.54
N ARG A 8 -8.75 -0.43 -1.04
CA ARG A 8 -9.14 -1.10 -2.27
C ARG A 8 -8.88 -0.16 -3.46
N PHE A 9 -8.31 -0.70 -4.52
CA PHE A 9 -8.01 0.00 -5.75
C PHE A 9 -8.44 -0.86 -6.93
N ILE A 10 -9.38 -0.34 -7.73
CA ILE A 10 -9.87 -1.02 -8.92
C ILE A 10 -9.21 -0.34 -10.12
N GLU A 11 -8.40 -1.08 -10.86
CA GLU A 11 -7.78 -0.55 -12.08
C GLU A 11 -8.85 -0.24 -13.12
N THR A 12 -8.81 0.97 -13.66
CA THR A 12 -9.77 1.45 -14.68
C THR A 12 -9.35 1.08 -16.11
N HIS A 13 -8.19 0.46 -16.26
CA HIS A 13 -7.61 0.04 -17.55
C HIS A 13 -7.10 -1.40 -17.41
N ARG A 14 -6.98 -2.12 -18.54
CA ARG A 14 -6.42 -3.48 -18.55
C ARG A 14 -5.08 -3.53 -17.80
N PRO A 15 -4.85 -4.54 -16.93
CA PRO A 15 -5.64 -5.77 -16.76
C PRO A 15 -6.90 -5.67 -15.88
N PHE A 16 -7.35 -4.47 -15.49
CA PHE A 16 -8.55 -4.26 -14.65
C PHE A 16 -8.49 -5.00 -13.32
N ARG A 17 -7.30 -5.07 -12.70
CA ARG A 17 -7.15 -5.74 -11.40
C ARG A 17 -7.91 -5.02 -10.31
N ASP A 18 -8.55 -5.81 -9.45
CA ASP A 18 -9.11 -5.36 -8.19
C ASP A 18 -8.10 -5.68 -7.09
N LEU A 19 -7.45 -4.66 -6.56
CA LEU A 19 -6.32 -4.81 -5.64
C LEU A 19 -6.70 -4.32 -4.25
N THR A 20 -6.30 -5.06 -3.22
CA THR A 20 -6.34 -4.62 -1.83
C THR A 20 -4.93 -4.39 -1.31
N PHE A 21 -4.62 -3.15 -0.94
CA PHE A 21 -3.38 -2.77 -0.28
C PHE A 21 -3.58 -2.74 1.23
N LYS A 22 -2.81 -3.51 1.98
CA LYS A 22 -2.80 -3.54 3.44
C LYS A 22 -1.48 -2.99 3.97
N PHE A 23 -1.50 -1.76 4.49
CA PHE A 23 -0.33 -1.13 5.10
C PHE A 23 -0.35 -1.39 6.60
N PHE A 24 0.73 -1.94 7.14
CA PHE A 24 0.85 -2.26 8.55
C PHE A 24 1.65 -1.19 9.29
N SER A 25 1.35 -0.99 10.57
CA SER A 25 2.06 -0.06 11.45
C SER A 25 3.57 -0.32 11.56
N ASN A 26 4.02 -1.56 11.35
CA ASN A 26 5.44 -1.91 11.31
C ASN A 26 6.14 -1.53 9.99
N GLY A 27 5.42 -0.87 9.07
CA GLY A 27 5.93 -0.49 7.76
C GLY A 27 5.94 -1.62 6.73
N SER A 28 5.38 -2.80 7.03
CA SER A 28 5.17 -3.83 6.01
C SER A 28 3.94 -3.52 5.13
N LEU A 29 3.88 -4.15 3.96
CA LEU A 29 2.78 -4.02 3.01
C LEU A 29 2.42 -5.41 2.45
N THR A 30 1.13 -5.69 2.37
CA THR A 30 0.61 -6.81 1.57
C THR A 30 -0.30 -6.25 0.50
N ILE A 31 -0.14 -6.71 -0.74
CA ILE A 31 -1.03 -6.39 -1.86
C ILE A 31 -1.70 -7.68 -2.27
N ILE A 32 -3.02 -7.69 -2.33
CA ILE A 32 -3.81 -8.85 -2.70
C ILE A 32 -4.53 -8.51 -4.00
N ASP A 33 -4.42 -9.36 -5.02
CA ASP A 33 -5.31 -9.34 -6.16
C ASP A 33 -6.61 -10.07 -5.77
N ASN A 34 -7.70 -9.34 -5.61
CA ASN A 34 -8.98 -9.85 -5.13
C ASN A 34 -9.63 -10.82 -6.13
N SER A 35 -9.23 -10.79 -7.41
CA SER A 35 -9.79 -11.69 -8.43
C SER A 35 -9.16 -13.08 -8.38
N SER A 36 -7.86 -13.15 -8.05
CA SER A 36 -7.11 -14.41 -7.97
C SER A 36 -6.79 -14.85 -6.54
N GLU A 37 -7.12 -14.02 -5.56
CA GLU A 37 -6.72 -14.14 -4.15
C GLU A 37 -5.19 -14.22 -3.94
N ALA A 38 -4.41 -13.88 -4.97
CA ALA A 38 -2.96 -13.97 -4.93
C ALA A 38 -2.36 -12.76 -4.22
N VAL A 39 -1.32 -13.01 -3.41
CA VAL A 39 -0.47 -11.93 -2.90
C VAL A 39 0.53 -11.56 -3.99
N ILE A 40 0.53 -10.28 -4.39
CA ILE A 40 1.42 -9.76 -5.42
C ILE A 40 2.43 -8.77 -4.83
N SER A 41 3.60 -8.65 -5.45
CA SER A 41 4.61 -7.68 -5.04
C SER A 41 4.40 -6.32 -5.70
N PRO A 42 4.91 -5.23 -5.11
CA PRO A 42 4.86 -3.91 -5.73
C PRO A 42 5.49 -3.83 -7.13
N ARG A 43 6.41 -4.74 -7.47
CA ARG A 43 7.07 -4.80 -8.79
C ARG A 43 6.13 -5.25 -9.91
N GLU A 44 5.01 -5.87 -9.55
CA GLU A 44 4.00 -6.38 -10.49
C GLU A 44 2.87 -5.37 -10.77
N LEU A 45 2.86 -4.27 -10.03
CA LEU A 45 1.97 -3.13 -10.26
C LEU A 45 2.42 -2.35 -11.49
N LYS A 46 1.46 -1.75 -12.19
CA LYS A 46 1.73 -0.93 -13.38
C LYS A 46 0.78 0.26 -13.43
N GLY A 47 1.25 1.38 -13.99
CA GLY A 47 0.43 2.58 -14.18
C GLY A 47 -0.18 3.07 -12.87
N ALA A 48 -1.50 3.30 -12.87
CA ALA A 48 -2.19 3.96 -11.77
C ALA A 48 -2.13 3.20 -10.43
N SER A 49 -2.09 1.85 -10.44
CA SER A 49 -1.97 1.07 -9.22
C SER A 49 -0.57 1.21 -8.59
N TYR A 50 0.47 1.33 -9.42
CA TYR A 50 1.83 1.62 -8.96
C TYR A 50 1.94 3.04 -8.40
N ASP A 51 1.38 4.03 -9.11
CA ASP A 51 1.37 5.42 -8.65
C ASP A 51 0.65 5.59 -7.31
N PHE A 52 -0.49 4.90 -7.15
CA PHE A 52 -1.21 4.83 -5.88
C PHE A 52 -0.33 4.27 -4.77
N TYR A 53 0.33 3.13 -5.02
CA TYR A 53 1.26 2.52 -4.07
C TYR A 53 2.36 3.49 -3.66
N VAL A 54 3.04 4.13 -4.62
CA VAL A 54 4.17 5.03 -4.34
C VAL A 54 3.73 6.21 -3.49
N ARG A 55 2.62 6.88 -3.85
CA ARG A 55 2.09 8.02 -3.09
C ARG A 55 1.75 7.63 -1.65
N ARG A 56 1.07 6.49 -1.48
CA ARG A 56 0.71 6.01 -0.14
C ARG A 56 1.93 5.61 0.67
N ARG A 57 2.90 4.91 0.05
CA ARG A 57 4.14 4.50 0.71
C ARG A 57 4.95 5.70 1.19
N LEU A 58 5.06 6.74 0.38
CA LEU A 58 5.75 7.98 0.76
C LEU A 58 5.04 8.69 1.93
N ALA A 59 3.70 8.75 1.92
CA ALA A 59 2.93 9.34 3.02
C ALA A 59 3.20 8.61 4.35
N TYR A 60 3.21 7.27 4.31
CA TYR A 60 3.53 6.43 5.46
C TYR A 60 4.93 6.67 6.01
N ILE A 61 5.94 6.70 5.14
CA ILE A 61 7.34 6.95 5.55
C ILE A 61 7.47 8.34 6.19
N LYS A 62 6.81 9.35 5.62
CA LYS A 62 6.80 10.71 6.19
C LYS A 62 6.15 10.74 7.57
N GLN A 63 4.99 10.10 7.74
CA GLN A 63 4.31 10.03 9.04
C GLN A 63 5.17 9.32 10.10
N ASP A 64 5.77 8.17 9.76
CA ASP A 64 6.67 7.45 10.67
C ASP A 64 7.90 8.28 11.05
N LEU A 65 8.50 8.97 10.08
CA LEU A 65 9.64 9.86 10.34
C LEU A 65 9.25 11.01 11.28
N THR A 66 8.13 11.69 11.03
CA THR A 66 7.62 12.76 11.90
C THR A 66 7.33 12.24 13.30
N ALA A 67 6.70 11.07 13.44
CA ALA A 67 6.41 10.47 14.73
C ALA A 67 7.71 10.15 15.51
N LYS A 68 8.74 9.66 14.83
CA LYS A 68 10.07 9.42 15.44
C LYS A 68 10.73 10.72 15.87
N LEU A 69 10.76 11.75 15.01
CA LEU A 69 11.33 13.04 15.35
C LEU A 69 10.65 13.64 16.59
N ASN A 70 9.32 13.61 16.66
CA ASN A 70 8.58 14.10 17.82
C ASN A 70 8.83 13.30 19.11
N LYS A 71 9.28 12.05 19.03
CA LYS A 71 9.63 11.25 20.21
C LYS A 71 10.96 11.67 20.83
N TYR A 72 11.86 12.23 20.03
CA TYR A 72 13.21 12.64 20.45
C TYR A 72 13.39 14.17 20.52
N ALA A 73 12.34 14.93 20.20
CA ALA A 73 12.26 16.38 20.39
C ALA A 73 11.73 16.71 21.79
#